data_AF-A0A8T5KRU2-F1
#
_entry.id   AF-A0A8T5KRU2-F1
#
_cell.length_a   1.000
_cell.length_b   1.000
_cell.length_c   1.000
_cell.angle_alpha   90.00
_cell.angle_beta   90.00
_cell.angle_gamma   90.00
#
_symmetry.space_group_name_H-M   'P 1'
#
loop_
_entity.id
_entity.type
_entity.pdbx_description
1 polymer ?
#
loop_
_entity_poly.entity_id
_entity_poly.type
_entity_poly.pdbx_seq_one_letter_code
_entity_poly.pdbx_strand_id
1 'polypeptide(L)'
;MQVPARIYGTKTIIDQMDDGVFDQVTNVACLPGIQRHAYCMPDGHWGYGFPIGGVAAFDAEKGVISPGGIGFDINCVSGDTKILTKYGFFKKMKDFNRDFSADLISCVDLEKTQKKHAHVALFMKKMPDCNVLKITTSCGDKLILTEDHPIYTGKEMIKAGKLKEGDTVVMHPFEGVEYERPSSEIIVDENDIIEIVGNRPNLVQTLKEKGLLPLKMDSEKLPILVKLLGFLTGDGWLGKYYNKNRKHDVWSMRAIGKLEDLEEIKNDINSLGYNINYTKTRHYESEIEEVGGNMRRIRGTSSQLFILSQSFSVLMKSLGMPEGNKSRMPFSVPLWIKKSPLWIKRLYLAGLFGAELTIPYQRKGENTSFTEPSFSQNKIVRFEGENEKFLLEISELLSEFGVKINKIYRQKGVINSKGEETRKLALRISAKMDNLINLWSRIGYEYCRERKERSMLAVAYLKKKRQLLQRSKYFIEDAIKMSTQGIRVGKICDLAEAQGLTKTMVKGQLYGKNKSFRISSNFPVFEEFVASNGINNSEFVRDEIESIEEIPYD
;
A
#
# COMPACT_ATOMS: atom_id res chain seq x y z
N MET A 1 -24.62 -22.35 -30.66
CA MET A 1 -24.58 -23.32 -29.53
C MET A 1 -23.57 -24.42 -29.82
N GLN A 2 -22.82 -24.86 -28.80
CA GLN A 2 -21.90 -26.00 -28.86
C GLN A 2 -22.65 -27.34 -28.67
N VAL A 3 -23.74 -27.32 -27.89
CA VAL A 3 -24.64 -28.45 -27.64
C VAL A 3 -26.10 -28.00 -27.77
N PRO A 4 -27.09 -28.89 -27.98
CA PRO A 4 -28.49 -28.47 -27.99
C PRO A 4 -28.99 -28.02 -26.61
N ALA A 5 -29.84 -27.00 -26.58
CA ALA A 5 -30.66 -26.68 -25.41
C ALA A 5 -31.90 -27.58 -25.36
N ARG A 6 -32.27 -28.06 -24.17
CA ARG A 6 -33.44 -28.92 -23.93
C ARG A 6 -34.26 -28.39 -22.76
N ILE A 7 -35.52 -28.07 -23.03
CA ILE A 7 -36.47 -27.58 -22.03
C ILE A 7 -37.46 -28.70 -21.73
N TYR A 8 -37.63 -29.01 -20.45
CA TYR A 8 -38.62 -29.97 -19.98
C TYR A 8 -39.82 -29.23 -19.40
N GLY A 9 -41.02 -29.53 -19.89
CA GLY A 9 -42.25 -28.95 -19.40
C GLY A 9 -43.46 -29.48 -20.16
N THR A 10 -44.66 -29.31 -19.58
CA THR A 10 -45.91 -29.45 -20.36
C THR A 10 -46.04 -28.26 -21.29
N LYS A 11 -46.88 -28.37 -22.32
CA LYS A 11 -47.15 -27.24 -23.23
C LYS A 11 -47.53 -25.97 -22.47
N THR A 12 -48.42 -26.08 -21.48
CA THR A 12 -48.82 -24.96 -20.63
C THR A 12 -47.67 -24.32 -19.88
N ILE A 13 -46.73 -25.11 -19.34
CA ILE A 13 -45.55 -24.59 -18.64
C ILE A 13 -44.62 -23.87 -19.62
N ILE A 14 -44.34 -24.48 -20.77
CA ILE A 14 -43.45 -23.88 -21.78
C ILE A 14 -44.03 -22.58 -22.33
N ASP A 15 -45.34 -22.54 -22.59
CA ASP A 15 -46.05 -21.35 -23.09
C ASP A 15 -46.10 -20.21 -22.04
N GLN A 16 -45.81 -20.49 -20.76
CA GLN A 16 -45.79 -19.53 -19.65
C GLN A 16 -44.37 -19.11 -19.23
N MET A 17 -43.32 -19.74 -19.74
CA MET A 17 -41.94 -19.35 -19.42
C MET A 17 -41.62 -17.99 -20.03
N ASP A 18 -40.86 -17.16 -19.31
CA ASP A 18 -40.37 -15.89 -19.84
C ASP A 18 -39.50 -16.15 -21.07
N ASP A 19 -39.64 -15.34 -22.14
CA ASP A 19 -38.83 -15.44 -23.37
C ASP A 19 -37.33 -15.53 -23.07
N GLY A 20 -36.93 -14.82 -22.03
CA GLY A 20 -35.58 -14.77 -21.58
C GLY A 20 -34.99 -16.09 -21.03
N VAL A 21 -35.82 -17.03 -20.57
CA VAL A 21 -35.40 -18.38 -20.19
C VAL A 21 -34.78 -19.10 -21.38
N PHE A 22 -35.40 -18.94 -22.57
CA PHE A 22 -34.94 -19.55 -23.82
C PHE A 22 -33.59 -18.97 -24.24
N ASP A 23 -33.40 -17.66 -24.11
CA ASP A 23 -32.12 -17.00 -24.38
C ASP A 23 -31.02 -17.49 -23.43
N GLN A 24 -31.32 -17.57 -22.13
CA GLN A 24 -30.35 -17.98 -21.12
C GLN A 24 -29.90 -19.43 -21.33
N VAL A 25 -30.82 -20.39 -21.52
CA VAL A 25 -30.44 -21.79 -21.79
C VAL A 25 -29.65 -21.93 -23.10
N THR A 26 -29.95 -21.10 -24.10
CA THR A 26 -29.24 -21.06 -25.39
C THR A 26 -27.83 -20.49 -25.24
N ASN A 27 -27.65 -19.48 -24.39
CA ASN A 27 -26.34 -18.92 -24.07
C ASN A 27 -25.49 -19.92 -23.29
N VAL A 28 -26.08 -20.64 -22.32
CA VAL A 28 -25.40 -21.73 -21.59
C VAL A 28 -24.93 -22.82 -22.55
N ALA A 29 -25.77 -23.19 -23.52
CA ALA A 29 -25.43 -24.13 -24.57
C ALA A 29 -24.25 -23.69 -25.47
N CYS A 30 -23.82 -22.44 -25.41
CA CYS A 30 -22.65 -21.93 -26.14
C CYS A 30 -21.34 -21.97 -25.33
N LEU A 31 -21.40 -22.27 -24.02
CA LEU A 31 -20.24 -22.17 -23.14
C LEU A 31 -19.17 -23.23 -23.43
N PRO A 32 -17.86 -22.89 -23.33
CA PRO A 32 -16.78 -23.83 -23.62
C PRO A 32 -16.77 -25.06 -22.72
N GLY A 33 -16.51 -26.23 -23.32
CA GLY A 33 -16.41 -27.51 -22.62
C GLY A 33 -17.73 -28.06 -22.07
N ILE A 34 -18.88 -27.46 -22.41
CA ILE A 34 -20.21 -28.00 -22.04
C ILE A 34 -20.43 -29.39 -22.64
N GLN A 35 -21.03 -30.28 -21.86
CA GLN A 35 -21.19 -31.69 -22.18
C GLN A 35 -22.64 -32.01 -22.54
N ARG A 36 -22.84 -32.59 -23.72
CA ARG A 36 -24.09 -33.16 -24.26
C ARG A 36 -25.24 -32.18 -24.49
N HIS A 37 -25.74 -31.49 -23.45
CA HIS A 37 -26.90 -30.60 -23.53
C HIS A 37 -26.83 -29.50 -22.45
N ALA A 38 -27.46 -28.35 -22.73
CA ALA A 38 -27.91 -27.43 -21.69
C ALA A 38 -29.38 -27.73 -21.40
N TYR A 39 -29.71 -28.04 -20.16
CA TYR A 39 -31.08 -28.34 -19.76
C TYR A 39 -31.72 -27.15 -19.05
N CYS A 40 -33.04 -27.03 -19.20
CA CYS A 40 -33.89 -26.20 -18.35
C CYS A 40 -35.06 -27.06 -17.87
N MET A 41 -35.23 -27.13 -16.56
CA MET A 41 -36.26 -27.92 -15.88
C MET A 41 -37.61 -27.17 -15.84
N PRO A 42 -38.74 -27.84 -15.51
CA PRO A 42 -40.06 -27.22 -15.57
C PRO A 42 -40.28 -25.98 -14.68
N ASP A 43 -39.41 -25.75 -13.71
CA ASP A 43 -39.35 -24.56 -12.84
C ASP A 43 -38.53 -23.39 -13.45
N GLY A 44 -38.18 -23.50 -14.73
CA GLY A 44 -37.49 -22.52 -15.54
C GLY A 44 -38.06 -21.11 -15.44
N HIS A 45 -37.26 -20.17 -14.91
CA HIS A 45 -37.57 -18.74 -14.94
C HIS A 45 -36.30 -17.91 -15.06
N TRP A 46 -36.47 -16.62 -15.36
CA TRP A 46 -35.37 -15.70 -15.62
C TRP A 46 -34.37 -15.65 -14.46
N GLY A 47 -33.11 -16.01 -14.74
CA GLY A 47 -32.00 -15.94 -13.79
C GLY A 47 -30.99 -14.83 -14.12
N TYR A 48 -29.79 -14.90 -13.52
CA TYR A 48 -28.72 -13.92 -13.78
C TYR A 48 -27.72 -14.34 -14.86
N GLY A 49 -27.66 -15.63 -15.19
CA GLY A 49 -26.75 -16.15 -16.21
C GLY A 49 -27.26 -17.46 -16.79
N PHE A 50 -27.50 -18.46 -15.93
CA PHE A 50 -28.35 -19.59 -16.28
C PHE A 50 -29.80 -19.20 -15.99
N PRO A 51 -30.79 -19.81 -16.67
CA PRO A 51 -32.15 -19.79 -16.14
C PRO A 51 -32.15 -20.49 -14.78
N ILE A 52 -32.98 -20.04 -13.84
CA ILE A 52 -33.25 -20.83 -12.64
C ILE A 52 -33.88 -22.16 -13.10
N GLY A 53 -33.49 -23.28 -12.49
CA GLY A 53 -33.82 -24.62 -13.03
C GLY A 53 -32.92 -25.07 -14.20
N GLY A 54 -31.91 -24.28 -14.57
CA GLY A 54 -30.91 -24.64 -15.59
C GLY A 54 -29.88 -25.65 -15.09
N VAL A 55 -29.57 -26.66 -15.91
CA VAL A 55 -28.57 -27.69 -15.59
C VAL A 55 -27.61 -27.87 -16.77
N ALA A 56 -26.32 -27.74 -16.51
CA ALA A 56 -25.27 -28.03 -17.49
C ALA A 56 -24.08 -28.72 -16.81
N ALA A 57 -23.49 -29.69 -17.51
CA ALA A 57 -22.24 -30.31 -17.11
C ALA A 57 -21.11 -29.77 -17.98
N PHE A 58 -19.95 -29.53 -17.40
CA PHE A 58 -18.75 -29.07 -18.11
C PHE A 58 -17.61 -30.05 -17.91
N ASP A 59 -16.74 -30.15 -18.91
CA ASP A 59 -15.48 -30.89 -18.79
C ASP A 59 -14.65 -30.33 -17.63
N ALA A 60 -14.13 -31.20 -16.76
CA ALA A 60 -13.45 -30.78 -15.54
C ALA A 60 -12.10 -30.09 -15.80
N GLU A 61 -11.46 -30.33 -16.95
CA GLU A 61 -10.15 -29.77 -17.29
C GLU A 61 -10.25 -28.62 -18.31
N LYS A 62 -11.21 -28.70 -19.24
CA LYS A 62 -11.35 -27.78 -20.38
C LYS A 62 -12.62 -26.93 -20.35
N GLY A 63 -13.47 -27.15 -19.36
CA GLY A 63 -14.74 -26.45 -19.19
C GLY A 63 -14.59 -25.10 -18.50
N VAL A 64 -15.74 -24.54 -18.12
CA VAL A 64 -15.83 -23.27 -17.41
C VAL A 64 -16.52 -23.43 -16.07
N ILE A 65 -16.14 -22.60 -15.10
CA ILE A 65 -16.92 -22.37 -13.88
C ILE A 65 -17.74 -21.10 -14.13
N SER A 66 -19.06 -21.23 -14.15
CA SER A 66 -19.98 -20.09 -14.29
C SER A 66 -20.65 -19.79 -12.95
N PRO A 67 -20.28 -18.70 -12.24
CA PRO A 67 -20.98 -18.27 -11.03
C PRO A 67 -22.47 -18.08 -11.27
N GLY A 68 -22.85 -17.56 -12.44
CA GLY A 68 -24.25 -17.38 -12.84
C GLY A 68 -25.04 -18.68 -13.05
N GLY A 69 -24.38 -19.85 -13.04
CA GLY A 69 -25.03 -21.16 -13.11
C GLY A 69 -25.16 -21.89 -11.78
N ILE A 70 -24.42 -21.46 -10.75
CA ILE A 70 -24.48 -22.05 -9.40
C ILE A 70 -25.34 -21.18 -8.46
N GLY A 71 -25.52 -19.90 -8.82
CA GLY A 71 -26.00 -18.89 -7.90
C GLY A 71 -24.85 -18.40 -7.00
N PHE A 72 -24.87 -17.13 -6.63
CA PHE A 72 -23.90 -16.57 -5.69
C PHE A 72 -24.61 -15.60 -4.75
N ASP A 73 -24.32 -15.70 -3.45
CA ASP A 73 -24.74 -14.72 -2.47
C ASP A 73 -23.95 -13.43 -2.70
N ILE A 74 -24.66 -12.37 -3.09
CA ILE A 74 -24.05 -11.05 -3.30
C ILE A 74 -23.91 -10.36 -1.95
N ASN A 75 -22.72 -10.51 -1.37
CA ASN A 75 -22.28 -9.78 -0.21
C ASN A 75 -21.70 -8.43 -0.62
N CYS A 76 -22.19 -7.31 -0.07
CA CYS A 76 -21.84 -5.97 -0.56
C CYS A 76 -21.16 -5.09 0.49
N VAL A 77 -20.29 -4.20 0.01
CA VAL A 77 -19.84 -3.01 0.74
C VAL A 77 -20.41 -1.77 0.08
N SER A 78 -20.45 -0.64 0.81
CA SER A 78 -20.94 0.61 0.23
C SER A 78 -20.10 1.07 -0.97
N GLY A 79 -20.73 1.83 -1.88
CA GLY A 79 -20.06 2.38 -3.06
C GLY A 79 -18.89 3.32 -2.73
N ASP A 80 -18.85 3.90 -1.53
CA ASP A 80 -17.78 4.80 -1.08
C ASP A 80 -16.61 4.06 -0.42
N THR A 81 -16.70 2.75 -0.24
CA THR A 81 -15.61 1.92 0.27
C THR A 81 -14.38 2.08 -0.62
N LYS A 82 -13.24 2.35 0.01
CA LYS A 82 -11.95 2.51 -0.68
C LYS A 82 -11.36 1.14 -0.96
N ILE A 83 -11.10 0.84 -2.23
CA ILE A 83 -10.46 -0.40 -2.69
C ILE A 83 -9.02 -0.08 -3.06
N LEU A 84 -8.07 -0.66 -2.32
CA LEU A 84 -6.64 -0.46 -2.51
C LEU A 84 -6.11 -1.31 -3.67
N THR A 85 -5.28 -0.72 -4.53
CA THR A 85 -4.63 -1.44 -5.65
C THR A 85 -3.23 -1.94 -5.30
N LYS A 86 -2.62 -2.73 -6.19
CA LYS A 86 -1.23 -3.19 -6.09
C LYS A 86 -0.24 -2.04 -5.91
N TYR A 87 -0.51 -0.91 -6.56
CA TYR A 87 0.35 0.27 -6.52
C TYR A 87 -0.02 1.23 -5.37
N GLY A 88 -0.91 0.80 -4.48
CA GLY A 88 -1.28 1.48 -3.24
C GLY A 88 -1.91 2.86 -3.43
N PHE A 89 -2.54 3.11 -4.57
CA PHE A 89 -3.62 4.08 -4.65
C PHE A 89 -4.94 3.36 -4.37
N PHE A 90 -6.00 4.11 -4.07
CA PHE A 90 -7.34 3.56 -3.95
C PHE A 90 -8.30 4.17 -4.98
N LYS A 91 -9.29 3.39 -5.39
CA LYS A 91 -10.50 3.86 -6.07
C LYS A 91 -11.69 3.57 -5.16
N LYS A 92 -12.78 4.32 -5.25
CA LYS A 92 -14.00 3.96 -4.52
C LYS A 92 -14.67 2.80 -5.24
N MET A 93 -15.35 1.93 -4.51
CA MET A 93 -16.04 0.76 -5.07
C MET A 93 -16.94 1.13 -6.25
N LYS A 94 -17.66 2.27 -6.16
CA LYS A 94 -18.52 2.77 -7.24
C LYS A 94 -17.79 3.15 -8.54
N ASP A 95 -16.50 3.46 -8.47
CA ASP A 95 -15.71 3.90 -9.62
C ASP A 95 -15.28 2.72 -10.51
N PHE A 96 -15.38 1.48 -10.02
CA PHE A 96 -15.09 0.26 -10.79
C PHE A 96 -16.17 -0.05 -11.84
N ASN A 97 -17.34 0.58 -11.78
CA ASN A 97 -18.45 0.34 -12.71
C ASN A 97 -18.09 0.55 -14.20
N ARG A 98 -17.07 1.38 -14.49
CA ARG A 98 -16.65 1.68 -15.87
C ARG A 98 -15.54 0.78 -16.37
N ASP A 99 -14.64 0.37 -15.48
CA ASP A 99 -13.44 -0.38 -15.81
C ASP A 99 -12.94 -1.11 -14.55
N PHE A 100 -13.46 -2.33 -14.33
CA PHE A 100 -13.11 -3.12 -13.16
C PHE A 100 -11.91 -4.05 -13.38
N SER A 101 -11.69 -4.51 -14.61
CA SER A 101 -10.68 -5.52 -14.92
C SER A 101 -9.25 -4.99 -15.04
N ALA A 102 -9.08 -3.68 -15.27
CA ALA A 102 -7.77 -3.09 -15.53
C ALA A 102 -6.83 -3.12 -14.31
N ASP A 103 -7.35 -2.95 -13.10
CA ASP A 103 -6.53 -2.84 -11.90
C ASP A 103 -6.32 -4.18 -11.19
N LEU A 104 -5.09 -4.40 -10.74
CA LEU A 104 -4.78 -5.40 -9.73
C LEU A 104 -5.13 -4.85 -8.35
N ILE A 105 -6.15 -5.40 -7.70
CA ILE A 105 -6.55 -5.02 -6.33
C ILE A 105 -5.70 -5.74 -5.29
N SER A 106 -5.55 -5.14 -4.11
CA SER A 106 -4.89 -5.77 -2.97
C SER A 106 -5.85 -6.70 -2.24
N CYS A 107 -5.40 -7.93 -1.97
CA CYS A 107 -6.14 -8.96 -1.27
C CYS A 107 -5.29 -9.56 -0.14
N VAL A 108 -5.93 -10.33 0.74
CA VAL A 108 -5.26 -11.13 1.76
C VAL A 108 -5.31 -12.61 1.37
N ASP A 109 -4.16 -13.28 1.41
CA ASP A 109 -4.08 -14.74 1.46
C ASP A 109 -4.49 -15.19 2.86
N LEU A 110 -5.64 -15.86 3.01
CA LEU A 110 -6.16 -16.24 4.32
C LEU A 110 -5.29 -17.28 5.04
N GLU A 111 -4.58 -18.14 4.32
CA GLU A 111 -3.71 -19.16 4.92
C GLU A 111 -2.45 -18.54 5.50
N LYS A 112 -1.83 -17.63 4.72
CA LYS A 112 -0.55 -17.01 5.09
C LYS A 112 -0.70 -15.66 5.79
N THR A 113 -1.91 -15.09 5.76
CA THR A 113 -2.21 -13.69 6.10
C THR A 113 -1.22 -12.73 5.45
N GLN A 114 -0.93 -12.95 4.16
CA GLN A 114 0.00 -12.16 3.38
C GLN A 114 -0.71 -11.40 2.27
N LYS A 115 -0.17 -10.24 1.91
CA LYS A 115 -0.75 -9.41 0.87
C LYS A 115 -0.55 -10.10 -0.48
N LYS A 116 -1.63 -10.21 -1.24
CA LYS A 116 -1.65 -10.68 -2.63
C LYS A 116 -2.32 -9.66 -3.52
N HIS A 117 -2.24 -9.90 -4.83
CA HIS A 117 -2.90 -9.07 -5.83
C HIS A 117 -3.69 -9.94 -6.80
N ALA A 118 -4.87 -9.48 -7.20
CA ALA A 118 -5.73 -10.18 -8.13
C ALA A 118 -6.47 -9.20 -9.05
N HIS A 119 -6.82 -9.65 -10.24
CA HIS A 119 -7.73 -8.92 -11.13
C HIS A 119 -9.17 -9.09 -10.65
N VAL A 120 -9.99 -8.05 -10.82
CA VAL A 120 -11.43 -8.16 -10.61
C VAL A 120 -12.04 -8.89 -11.79
N ALA A 121 -12.69 -10.03 -11.53
CA ALA A 121 -13.34 -10.83 -12.55
C ALA A 121 -14.76 -10.33 -12.91
N LEU A 122 -15.45 -9.75 -11.92
CA LEU A 122 -16.83 -9.31 -12.05
C LEU A 122 -17.10 -8.11 -11.12
N PHE A 123 -17.84 -7.12 -11.62
CA PHE A 123 -18.38 -6.02 -10.81
C PHE A 123 -19.90 -6.15 -10.73
N MET A 124 -20.45 -6.03 -9.52
CA MET A 124 -21.88 -6.16 -9.26
C MET A 124 -22.37 -5.02 -8.38
N LYS A 125 -23.61 -4.59 -8.64
CA LYS A 125 -24.30 -3.59 -7.83
C LYS A 125 -25.72 -4.10 -7.56
N LYS A 126 -26.14 -4.05 -6.31
CA LYS A 126 -27.53 -4.27 -5.89
C LYS A 126 -27.96 -3.18 -4.91
N MET A 127 -29.26 -2.95 -4.82
CA MET A 127 -29.82 -2.29 -3.63
C MET A 127 -29.81 -3.30 -2.48
N PRO A 128 -29.58 -2.87 -1.22
CA PRO A 128 -29.64 -3.77 -0.08
C PRO A 128 -31.01 -4.44 0.04
N ASP A 129 -31.00 -5.75 0.20
CA ASP A 129 -32.16 -6.63 0.45
C ASP A 129 -32.16 -7.17 1.90
N CYS A 130 -31.18 -6.75 2.69
CA CYS A 130 -30.95 -7.08 4.09
C CYS A 130 -30.41 -5.86 4.84
N ASN A 131 -30.26 -5.97 6.15
CA ASN A 131 -29.81 -4.84 6.97
C ASN A 131 -28.41 -4.36 6.55
N VAL A 132 -28.22 -3.05 6.58
CA VAL A 132 -26.92 -2.43 6.34
C VAL A 132 -26.29 -2.07 7.68
N LEU A 133 -25.08 -2.54 7.89
CA LEU A 133 -24.32 -2.31 9.12
C LEU A 133 -23.19 -1.32 8.86
N LYS A 134 -22.89 -0.53 9.87
CA LYS A 134 -21.69 0.28 9.99
C LYS A 134 -20.87 -0.25 11.16
N ILE A 135 -19.75 -0.89 10.82
CA ILE A 135 -18.78 -1.42 11.80
C ILE A 135 -17.69 -0.37 11.99
N THR A 136 -17.42 0.00 13.25
CA THR A 136 -16.29 0.85 13.64
C THR A 136 -15.33 0.04 14.51
N THR A 137 -14.03 0.11 14.23
CA THR A 137 -13.00 -0.61 15.01
C THR A 137 -12.34 0.28 16.06
N SER A 138 -11.56 -0.29 16.97
CA SER A 138 -10.88 0.46 18.05
C SER A 138 -9.82 1.46 17.53
N CYS A 139 -9.28 1.25 16.32
CA CYS A 139 -8.46 2.22 15.61
C CYS A 139 -9.29 3.36 14.96
N GLY A 140 -10.61 3.21 14.91
CA GLY A 140 -11.57 4.15 14.32
C GLY A 140 -11.73 4.00 12.81
N ASP A 141 -11.29 2.89 12.24
CA ASP A 141 -11.60 2.52 10.87
C ASP A 141 -13.07 2.11 10.77
N LYS A 142 -13.72 2.45 9.65
CA LYS A 142 -15.16 2.29 9.45
C LYS A 142 -15.43 1.54 8.16
N LEU A 143 -16.36 0.59 8.22
CA LEU A 143 -16.82 -0.16 7.06
C LEU A 143 -18.35 -0.19 7.06
N ILE A 144 -18.94 0.15 5.91
CA ILE A 144 -20.39 0.04 5.68
C ILE A 144 -20.62 -1.11 4.71
N LEU A 145 -21.43 -2.08 5.14
CA LEU A 145 -21.61 -3.35 4.45
C LEU A 145 -22.97 -3.99 4.80
N THR A 146 -23.41 -4.92 3.98
CA THR A 146 -24.62 -5.73 4.27
C THR A 146 -24.33 -6.73 5.39
N GLU A 147 -25.35 -7.08 6.18
CA GLU A 147 -25.20 -7.99 7.34
C GLU A 147 -24.72 -9.40 6.96
N ASP A 148 -24.93 -9.83 5.71
CA ASP A 148 -24.46 -11.10 5.17
C ASP A 148 -22.97 -11.09 4.78
N HIS A 149 -22.36 -9.90 4.67
CA HIS A 149 -21.01 -9.76 4.15
C HIS A 149 -19.95 -10.35 5.10
N PRO A 150 -19.08 -11.25 4.62
CA PRO A 150 -18.13 -11.93 5.49
C PRO A 150 -16.90 -11.05 5.79
N ILE A 151 -16.50 -11.00 7.06
CA ILE A 151 -15.28 -10.33 7.54
C ILE A 151 -14.31 -11.38 8.09
N TYR A 152 -13.03 -11.20 7.79
CA TYR A 152 -11.97 -12.08 8.28
C TYR A 152 -11.58 -11.74 9.72
N THR A 153 -11.70 -12.71 10.62
CA THR A 153 -11.32 -12.58 12.05
C THR A 153 -9.88 -12.98 12.35
N GLY A 154 -9.13 -13.41 11.32
CA GLY A 154 -7.78 -13.97 11.48
C GLY A 154 -7.78 -15.49 11.71
N LYS A 155 -8.95 -16.11 11.76
CA LYS A 155 -9.14 -17.57 11.80
C LYS A 155 -10.10 -18.02 10.72
N GLU A 156 -11.22 -17.31 10.58
CA GLU A 156 -12.28 -17.65 9.64
C GLU A 156 -13.01 -16.40 9.14
N MET A 157 -13.88 -16.59 8.16
CA MET A 157 -14.76 -15.57 7.61
C MET A 157 -16.11 -15.64 8.32
N ILE A 158 -16.51 -14.57 9.02
CA ILE A 158 -17.78 -14.49 9.76
C ILE A 158 -18.67 -13.41 9.13
N LYS A 159 -19.95 -13.72 8.89
CA LYS A 159 -20.92 -12.73 8.39
C LYS A 159 -21.04 -11.56 9.36
N ALA A 160 -21.11 -10.34 8.83
CA ALA A 160 -21.11 -9.10 9.62
C ALA A 160 -22.20 -9.06 10.71
N GLY A 161 -23.41 -9.52 10.42
CA GLY A 161 -24.53 -9.58 11.37
C GLY A 161 -24.36 -10.59 12.50
N LYS A 162 -23.34 -11.45 12.45
CA LYS A 162 -22.99 -12.39 13.54
C LYS A 162 -21.88 -11.87 14.45
N LEU A 163 -21.20 -10.80 14.04
CA LEU A 163 -20.13 -10.18 14.83
C LEU A 163 -20.71 -9.38 16.00
N LYS A 164 -19.90 -9.21 17.03
CA LYS A 164 -20.23 -8.44 18.23
C LYS A 164 -19.12 -7.46 18.57
N GLU A 165 -19.45 -6.46 19.37
CA GLU A 165 -18.45 -5.59 19.97
C GLU A 165 -17.43 -6.41 20.76
N GLY A 166 -16.14 -6.08 20.59
CA GLY A 166 -15.02 -6.84 21.15
C GLY A 166 -14.51 -7.99 20.27
N ASP A 167 -15.22 -8.39 19.22
CA ASP A 167 -14.70 -9.40 18.29
C ASP A 167 -13.46 -8.87 17.56
N THR A 168 -12.50 -9.77 17.33
CA THR A 168 -11.27 -9.45 16.60
C THR A 168 -11.48 -9.52 15.09
N VAL A 169 -10.99 -8.51 14.38
CA VAL A 169 -10.95 -8.43 12.92
C VAL A 169 -9.53 -8.18 12.42
N VAL A 170 -9.24 -8.61 11.20
CA VAL A 170 -7.96 -8.34 10.54
C VAL A 170 -8.08 -7.16 9.60
N MET A 171 -7.17 -6.20 9.74
CA MET A 171 -7.15 -4.97 8.96
C MET A 171 -5.80 -4.73 8.29
N HIS A 172 -5.80 -3.96 7.21
CA HIS A 172 -4.60 -3.40 6.58
C HIS A 172 -4.58 -1.88 6.83
N PRO A 173 -3.69 -1.35 7.70
CA PRO A 173 -3.69 0.06 8.07
C PRO A 173 -3.29 1.05 6.95
N PHE A 174 -2.76 0.55 5.84
CA PHE A 174 -2.33 1.39 4.72
C PHE A 174 -3.55 1.96 3.99
N GLU A 175 -3.58 3.28 3.82
CA GLU A 175 -4.67 3.99 3.15
C GLU A 175 -4.33 4.35 1.70
N GLY A 176 -3.06 4.67 1.43
CA GLY A 176 -2.63 5.19 0.14
C GLY A 176 -3.18 6.60 -0.16
N VAL A 177 -3.40 6.87 -1.44
CA VAL A 177 -4.01 8.10 -1.93
C VAL A 177 -5.02 7.79 -3.03
N GLU A 178 -5.98 8.69 -3.25
CA GLU A 178 -7.01 8.49 -4.27
C GLU A 178 -6.38 8.46 -5.67
N TYR A 179 -6.91 7.59 -6.53
CA TYR A 179 -6.48 7.51 -7.91
C TYR A 179 -6.84 8.79 -8.66
N GLU A 180 -5.87 9.30 -9.40
CA GLU A 180 -6.04 10.37 -10.36
C GLU A 180 -5.50 9.88 -11.70
N ARG A 181 -6.30 10.02 -12.75
CA ARG A 181 -5.95 9.54 -14.09
C ARG A 181 -4.73 10.33 -14.60
N PRO A 182 -3.61 9.67 -14.93
CA PRO A 182 -2.46 10.37 -15.49
C PRO A 182 -2.73 10.92 -16.88
N SER A 183 -1.95 11.92 -17.29
CA SER A 183 -1.94 12.43 -18.66
C SER A 183 -1.33 11.40 -19.62
N SER A 184 -1.52 11.60 -20.93
CA SER A 184 -0.85 10.81 -21.97
C SER A 184 0.47 11.44 -22.43
N GLU A 185 1.06 12.33 -21.61
CA GLU A 185 2.34 12.99 -21.92
C GLU A 185 3.47 11.97 -21.99
N ILE A 186 4.38 12.16 -22.95
CA ILE A 186 5.57 11.34 -23.12
C ILE A 186 6.61 11.77 -22.07
N ILE A 187 7.11 10.81 -21.30
CA ILE A 187 8.17 10.98 -20.30
C ILE A 187 9.53 10.66 -20.90
N VAL A 188 9.60 9.56 -21.67
CA VAL A 188 10.82 9.12 -22.36
C VAL A 188 10.46 8.64 -23.76
N ASP A 189 11.16 9.16 -24.75
CA ASP A 189 11.07 8.73 -26.14
C ASP A 189 12.38 8.13 -26.66
N GLU A 190 12.44 7.90 -27.97
CA GLU A 190 13.62 7.34 -28.64
C GLU A 190 14.80 8.31 -28.67
N ASN A 191 14.52 9.62 -28.75
CA ASN A 191 15.54 10.65 -28.78
C ASN A 191 16.28 10.70 -27.45
N ASP A 192 15.56 10.61 -26.32
CA ASP A 192 16.17 10.55 -24.98
C ASP A 192 17.17 9.38 -24.85
N ILE A 193 16.90 8.26 -25.51
CA ILE A 193 17.80 7.10 -25.53
C ILE A 193 19.01 7.39 -26.42
N ILE A 194 18.77 7.93 -27.63
CA ILE A 194 19.82 8.24 -28.59
C ILE A 194 20.78 9.30 -28.04
N GLU A 195 20.31 10.27 -27.27
CA GLU A 195 21.14 11.28 -26.60
C GLU A 195 22.15 10.65 -25.63
N ILE A 196 21.78 9.55 -24.95
CA ILE A 196 22.65 8.90 -23.96
C ILE A 196 23.67 7.96 -24.61
N VAL A 197 23.25 7.18 -25.60
CA VAL A 197 24.07 6.07 -26.13
C VAL A 197 24.45 6.18 -27.61
N GLY A 198 24.01 7.24 -28.28
CA GLY A 198 24.10 7.39 -29.73
C GLY A 198 23.12 6.47 -30.47
N ASN A 199 23.26 6.38 -31.79
CA ASN A 199 22.41 5.55 -32.63
C ASN A 199 22.62 4.05 -32.36
N ARG A 200 21.82 3.46 -31.47
CA ARG A 200 21.80 2.03 -31.13
C ARG A 200 20.41 1.44 -31.39
N PRO A 201 20.05 1.13 -32.65
CA PRO A 201 18.69 0.74 -33.03
C PRO A 201 18.20 -0.51 -32.28
N ASN A 202 19.07 -1.48 -32.04
CA ASN A 202 18.72 -2.71 -31.30
C ASN A 202 18.29 -2.43 -29.86
N LEU A 203 18.86 -1.41 -29.20
CA LEU A 203 18.50 -1.05 -27.83
C LEU A 203 17.12 -0.39 -27.80
N VAL A 204 16.87 0.54 -28.71
CA VAL A 204 15.55 1.19 -28.88
C VAL A 204 14.48 0.16 -29.23
N GLN A 205 14.78 -0.74 -30.17
CA GLN A 205 13.88 -1.81 -30.58
C GLN A 205 13.54 -2.74 -29.40
N THR A 206 14.52 -3.12 -28.59
CA THR A 206 14.29 -3.93 -27.38
C THR A 206 13.33 -3.24 -26.40
N LEU A 207 13.43 -1.92 -26.25
CA LEU A 207 12.53 -1.15 -25.38
C LEU A 207 11.10 -1.08 -25.96
N LYS A 208 10.96 -0.88 -27.27
CA LYS A 208 9.66 -0.88 -27.97
C LYS A 208 8.96 -2.23 -27.86
N GLU A 209 9.67 -3.33 -28.10
CA GLU A 209 9.14 -4.70 -27.99
C GLU A 209 8.65 -5.02 -26.58
N LYS A 210 9.27 -4.41 -25.56
CA LYS A 210 8.85 -4.53 -24.16
C LYS A 210 7.77 -3.53 -23.77
N GLY A 211 7.26 -2.70 -24.67
CA GLY A 211 6.27 -1.66 -24.35
C GLY A 211 6.81 -0.60 -23.38
N LEU A 212 8.11 -0.30 -23.46
CA LEU A 212 8.80 0.68 -22.61
C LEU A 212 9.16 1.97 -23.39
N LEU A 213 8.84 2.04 -24.69
CA LEU A 213 8.94 3.24 -25.51
C LEU A 213 7.80 3.33 -26.54
N PRO A 214 7.27 4.53 -26.81
CA PRO A 214 7.44 5.74 -25.99
C PRO A 214 6.81 5.51 -24.61
N LEU A 215 7.53 5.87 -23.55
CA LEU A 215 7.03 5.75 -22.20
C LEU A 215 6.22 6.99 -21.86
N LYS A 216 4.92 6.80 -21.58
CA LYS A 216 3.97 7.86 -21.24
C LYS A 216 3.60 7.83 -19.76
N MET A 217 3.06 8.95 -19.27
CA MET A 217 2.60 9.08 -17.88
C MET A 217 1.45 8.11 -17.53
N ASP A 218 0.66 7.68 -18.50
CA ASP A 218 -0.40 6.68 -18.38
C ASP A 218 0.02 5.25 -18.78
N SER A 219 1.32 5.00 -19.03
CA SER A 219 1.80 3.67 -19.38
C SER A 219 1.65 2.68 -18.22
N GLU A 220 1.08 1.50 -18.51
CA GLU A 220 0.82 0.42 -17.54
C GLU A 220 2.06 0.03 -16.70
N LYS A 221 3.25 0.08 -17.32
CA LYS A 221 4.53 -0.29 -16.69
C LYS A 221 5.18 0.82 -15.87
N LEU A 222 4.70 2.07 -15.99
CA LEU A 222 5.29 3.22 -15.30
C LEU A 222 5.30 3.08 -13.77
N PRO A 223 4.25 2.57 -13.09
CA PRO A 223 4.25 2.44 -11.63
C PRO A 223 5.44 1.64 -11.09
N ILE A 224 5.82 0.57 -11.78
CA ILE A 224 6.97 -0.27 -11.41
C ILE A 224 8.28 0.51 -11.60
N LEU A 225 8.43 1.19 -12.74
CA LEU A 225 9.61 2.01 -13.03
C LEU A 225 9.79 3.14 -12.01
N VAL A 226 8.71 3.78 -11.58
CA VAL A 226 8.71 4.84 -10.57
C VAL A 226 9.15 4.30 -9.21
N LYS A 227 8.60 3.16 -8.78
CA LYS A 227 8.98 2.46 -7.54
C LYS A 227 10.48 2.14 -7.55
N LEU A 228 10.95 1.56 -8.66
CA LEU A 228 12.36 1.23 -8.87
C LEU A 228 13.24 2.48 -8.85
N LEU A 229 12.83 3.56 -9.54
CA LEU A 229 13.57 4.81 -9.60
C LEU A 229 13.79 5.41 -8.21
N GLY A 230 12.75 5.43 -7.37
CA GLY A 230 12.85 5.90 -5.98
C GLY A 230 13.86 5.10 -5.18
N PHE A 231 13.73 3.77 -5.16
CA PHE A 231 14.62 2.90 -4.40
C PHE A 231 16.06 2.95 -4.92
N LEU A 232 16.24 2.87 -6.24
CA LEU A 232 17.54 2.92 -6.89
C LEU A 232 18.20 4.29 -6.77
N THR A 233 17.46 5.36 -6.49
CA THR A 233 18.02 6.67 -6.14
C THR A 233 18.68 6.66 -4.76
N GLY A 234 18.14 5.89 -3.80
CA GLY A 234 18.78 5.61 -2.52
C GLY A 234 19.88 4.54 -2.65
N ASP A 235 19.49 3.27 -2.64
CA ASP A 235 20.38 2.10 -2.54
C ASP A 235 20.72 1.42 -3.88
N GLY A 236 20.62 2.17 -4.99
CA GLY A 236 21.07 1.72 -6.30
C GLY A 236 22.46 2.20 -6.69
N TRP A 237 23.05 1.58 -7.72
CA TRP A 237 24.19 2.11 -8.46
C TRP A 237 23.94 1.93 -9.95
N LEU A 238 24.13 2.98 -10.73
CA LEU A 238 24.08 2.98 -12.20
C LEU A 238 25.43 3.47 -12.71
N GLY A 239 25.95 2.83 -13.75
CA GLY A 239 27.17 3.30 -14.37
C GLY A 239 27.45 2.61 -15.69
N LYS A 240 28.56 3.02 -16.29
CA LYS A 240 29.03 2.49 -17.56
C LYS A 240 30.50 2.13 -17.50
N TYR A 241 30.90 1.22 -18.36
CA TYR A 241 32.30 0.92 -18.62
C TYR A 241 32.53 0.79 -20.13
N TYR A 242 33.71 1.17 -20.60
CA TYR A 242 34.06 1.02 -21.98
C TYR A 242 34.37 -0.45 -22.30
N ASN A 243 33.61 -1.05 -23.21
CA ASN A 243 33.87 -2.43 -23.65
C ASN A 243 34.75 -2.41 -24.90
N LYS A 244 36.00 -2.88 -24.76
CA LYS A 244 36.99 -2.92 -25.86
C LYS A 244 36.50 -3.71 -27.07
N ASN A 245 35.81 -4.83 -26.86
CA ASN A 245 35.33 -5.70 -27.95
C ASN A 245 34.18 -5.04 -28.71
N ARG A 246 33.28 -4.35 -28.01
CA ARG A 246 32.13 -3.67 -28.62
C ARG A 246 32.45 -2.25 -29.10
N LYS A 247 33.63 -1.72 -28.72
CA LYS A 247 34.12 -0.36 -29.00
C LYS A 247 33.18 0.76 -28.53
N HIS A 248 32.41 0.51 -27.47
CA HIS A 248 31.47 1.48 -26.92
C HIS A 248 31.20 1.27 -25.42
N ASP A 249 30.60 2.28 -24.79
CA ASP A 249 30.17 2.22 -23.39
C ASP A 249 29.01 1.26 -23.17
N VAL A 250 29.15 0.40 -22.17
CA VAL A 250 28.16 -0.58 -21.73
C VAL A 250 27.62 -0.15 -20.38
N TRP A 251 26.30 0.08 -20.33
CA TRP A 251 25.59 0.47 -19.13
C TRP A 251 25.13 -0.74 -18.31
N SER A 252 25.20 -0.60 -16.99
CA SER A 252 24.72 -1.60 -16.04
C SER A 252 24.30 -0.93 -14.74
N MET A 253 23.45 -1.61 -13.97
CA MET A 253 23.08 -1.14 -12.64
C MET A 253 23.09 -2.29 -11.63
N ARG A 254 22.99 -1.94 -10.35
CA ARG A 254 22.76 -2.89 -9.26
C ARG A 254 21.86 -2.26 -8.19
N ALA A 255 21.04 -3.08 -7.56
CA ALA A 255 20.32 -2.76 -6.33
C ALA A 255 21.04 -3.38 -5.14
N ILE A 256 21.08 -2.68 -4.01
CA ILE A 256 21.73 -3.13 -2.78
C ILE A 256 20.66 -3.24 -1.69
N GLY A 257 20.63 -4.34 -0.95
CA GLY A 257 19.60 -4.56 0.07
C GLY A 257 19.67 -5.92 0.74
N LYS A 258 18.65 -6.25 1.52
CA LYS A 258 18.43 -7.60 2.05
C LYS A 258 17.94 -8.52 0.93
N LEU A 259 18.23 -9.82 1.03
CA LEU A 259 17.91 -10.78 -0.02
C LEU A 259 16.40 -10.82 -0.36
N GLU A 260 15.55 -10.79 0.67
CA GLU A 260 14.08 -10.79 0.52
C GLU A 260 13.58 -9.56 -0.23
N ASP A 261 14.10 -8.37 0.11
CA ASP A 261 13.73 -7.11 -0.55
C ASP A 261 14.20 -7.09 -2.03
N LEU A 262 15.39 -7.66 -2.30
CA LEU A 262 15.91 -7.80 -3.65
C LEU A 262 15.10 -8.77 -4.51
N GLU A 263 14.44 -9.77 -3.92
CA GLU A 263 13.57 -10.67 -4.65
C GLU A 263 12.29 -9.96 -5.11
N GLU A 264 11.74 -9.03 -4.31
CA GLU A 264 10.63 -8.15 -4.74
C GLU A 264 11.06 -7.29 -5.95
N ILE A 265 12.25 -6.66 -5.88
CA ILE A 265 12.82 -5.87 -6.99
C ILE A 265 13.02 -6.74 -8.24
N LYS A 266 13.55 -7.95 -8.07
CA LYS A 266 13.78 -8.89 -9.17
C LYS A 266 12.47 -9.29 -9.85
N ASN A 267 11.43 -9.60 -9.07
CA ASN A 267 10.12 -9.96 -9.61
C ASN A 267 9.49 -8.81 -10.41
N ASP A 268 9.60 -7.59 -9.90
CA ASP A 268 9.12 -6.40 -10.61
C ASP A 268 9.89 -6.17 -11.92
N ILE A 269 11.22 -6.30 -11.93
CA ILE A 269 12.01 -6.17 -13.17
C ILE A 269 11.71 -7.31 -14.16
N ASN A 270 11.51 -8.54 -13.67
CA ASN A 270 11.10 -9.67 -14.50
C ASN A 270 9.74 -9.40 -15.16
N SER A 271 8.78 -8.78 -14.46
CA SER A 271 7.48 -8.40 -15.02
C SER A 271 7.56 -7.33 -16.11
N LEU A 272 8.65 -6.55 -16.15
CA LEU A 272 8.95 -5.62 -17.25
C LEU A 272 9.52 -6.34 -18.49
N GLY A 273 9.73 -7.65 -18.41
CA GLY A 273 10.27 -8.48 -19.48
C GLY A 273 11.79 -8.64 -19.45
N TYR A 274 12.44 -8.39 -18.31
CA TYR A 274 13.89 -8.57 -18.14
C TYR A 274 14.20 -9.71 -17.19
N ASN A 275 14.75 -10.82 -17.70
CA ASN A 275 15.09 -11.97 -16.86
C ASN A 275 16.39 -11.73 -16.09
N ILE A 276 16.29 -11.49 -14.78
CA ILE A 276 17.45 -11.22 -13.90
C ILE A 276 17.57 -12.30 -12.83
N ASN A 277 18.73 -12.94 -12.76
CA ASN A 277 18.98 -14.05 -11.82
C ASN A 277 20.29 -13.91 -11.02
N TYR A 278 21.05 -12.83 -11.21
CA TYR A 278 22.36 -12.71 -10.57
C TYR A 278 22.32 -11.88 -9.29
N THR A 279 22.36 -12.57 -8.15
CA THR A 279 22.49 -11.97 -6.83
C THR A 279 23.82 -12.40 -6.19
N LYS A 280 24.51 -11.47 -5.51
CA LYS A 280 25.73 -11.76 -4.75
C LYS A 280 25.60 -11.20 -3.33
N THR A 281 25.88 -12.04 -2.35
CA THR A 281 25.95 -11.64 -0.94
C THR A 281 27.39 -11.48 -0.50
N ARG A 282 27.68 -10.40 0.24
CA ARG A 282 28.98 -10.15 0.86
C ARG A 282 28.80 -9.92 2.35
N HIS A 283 29.66 -10.55 3.13
CA HIS A 283 29.85 -10.22 4.54
C HIS A 283 30.99 -9.22 4.62
N TYR A 284 30.78 -8.13 5.37
CA TYR A 284 31.80 -7.13 5.60
C TYR A 284 31.93 -6.85 7.09
N GLU A 285 33.17 -6.63 7.50
CA GLU A 285 33.53 -6.05 8.78
C GLU A 285 34.25 -4.74 8.45
N SER A 286 33.74 -3.62 8.96
CA SER A 286 34.31 -2.30 8.70
C SER A 286 34.50 -1.60 10.03
N GLU A 287 35.68 -1.01 10.22
CA GLU A 287 35.97 -0.13 11.34
C GLU A 287 35.75 1.31 10.89
N ILE A 288 34.89 2.03 11.60
CA ILE A 288 34.65 3.46 11.37
C ILE A 288 35.24 4.23 12.54
N GLU A 289 36.13 5.17 12.24
CA GLU A 289 36.64 6.13 13.22
C GLU A 289 35.61 7.25 13.39
N GLU A 290 35.06 7.39 14.59
CA GLU A 290 34.13 8.46 14.94
C GLU A 290 34.87 9.78 15.18
N VAL A 291 34.12 10.89 15.08
CA VAL A 291 34.63 12.24 15.39
C VAL A 291 34.92 12.32 16.89
N GLY A 292 36.16 12.02 17.26
CA GLY A 292 36.62 11.85 18.64
C GLY A 292 37.68 10.75 18.83
N GLY A 293 38.03 9.99 17.79
CA GLY A 293 39.07 8.95 17.82
C GLY A 293 38.59 7.58 18.29
N ASN A 294 37.28 7.42 18.55
CA ASN A 294 36.69 6.14 18.92
C ASN A 294 36.47 5.27 17.68
N MET A 295 36.97 4.04 17.72
CA MET A 295 36.83 3.06 16.65
C MET A 295 35.57 2.21 16.86
N ARG A 296 34.64 2.23 15.91
CA ARG A 296 33.44 1.40 15.91
C ARG A 296 33.54 0.30 14.85
N ARG A 297 33.52 -0.97 15.29
CA ARG A 297 33.35 -2.12 14.40
C ARG A 297 31.89 -2.27 13.98
N ILE A 298 31.65 -2.33 12.69
CA ILE A 298 30.37 -2.65 12.07
C ILE A 298 30.54 -3.94 11.28
N ARG A 299 29.86 -4.98 11.73
CA ARG A 299 29.68 -6.22 10.97
C ARG A 299 28.34 -6.17 10.27
N GLY A 300 28.32 -6.52 8.99
CA GLY A 300 27.10 -6.51 8.20
C GLY A 300 27.13 -7.51 7.06
N THR A 301 25.94 -7.83 6.59
CA THR A 301 25.72 -8.61 5.37
C THR A 301 25.02 -7.70 4.38
N SER A 302 25.57 -7.55 3.18
CA SER A 302 24.97 -6.77 2.10
C SER A 302 24.80 -7.67 0.88
N SER A 303 23.58 -7.75 0.36
CA SER A 303 23.29 -8.45 -0.90
C SER A 303 23.18 -7.44 -2.03
N GLN A 304 23.55 -7.86 -3.24
CA GLN A 304 23.50 -7.05 -4.44
C GLN A 304 22.82 -7.83 -5.56
N LEU A 305 21.79 -7.23 -6.16
CA LEU A 305 21.15 -7.72 -7.37
C LEU A 305 21.78 -7.01 -8.57
N PHE A 306 22.40 -7.76 -9.48
CA PHE A 306 23.06 -7.23 -10.66
C PHE A 306 22.11 -7.19 -11.86
N ILE A 307 21.97 -6.01 -12.45
CA ILE A 307 21.07 -5.76 -13.56
C ILE A 307 21.94 -5.37 -14.76
N LEU A 308 22.30 -6.38 -15.56
CA LEU A 308 23.27 -6.27 -16.66
C LEU A 308 22.64 -5.85 -18.00
N SER A 309 21.33 -5.65 -18.02
CA SER A 309 20.61 -5.20 -19.21
C SER A 309 20.96 -3.74 -19.53
N GLN A 310 21.58 -3.52 -20.69
CA GLN A 310 21.90 -2.17 -21.17
C GLN A 310 20.63 -1.36 -21.45
N SER A 311 19.64 -1.93 -22.13
CA SER A 311 18.41 -1.22 -22.48
C SER A 311 17.67 -0.73 -21.24
N PHE A 312 17.61 -1.57 -20.21
CA PHE A 312 16.99 -1.19 -18.93
C PHE A 312 17.82 -0.11 -18.19
N SER A 313 19.14 -0.22 -18.23
CA SER A 313 20.05 0.74 -17.59
C SER A 313 20.00 2.12 -18.23
N VAL A 314 19.90 2.18 -19.56
CA VAL A 314 19.73 3.44 -20.29
C VAL A 314 18.34 4.01 -20.05
N LEU A 315 17.28 3.20 -20.03
CA LEU A 315 15.94 3.67 -19.67
C LEU A 315 15.91 4.32 -18.28
N MET A 316 16.49 3.67 -17.26
CA MET A 316 16.53 4.24 -15.91
C MET A 316 17.37 5.52 -15.84
N LYS A 317 18.43 5.63 -16.65
CA LYS A 317 19.19 6.88 -16.82
C LYS A 317 18.29 7.99 -17.39
N SER A 318 17.55 7.73 -18.47
CA SER A 318 16.61 8.69 -19.08
C SER A 318 15.52 9.13 -18.13
N LEU A 319 15.04 8.23 -17.26
CA LEU A 319 14.05 8.54 -16.23
C LEU A 319 14.58 9.46 -15.11
N GLY A 320 15.89 9.69 -15.05
CA GLY A 320 16.53 10.58 -14.09
C GLY A 320 17.29 9.86 -12.96
N MET A 321 17.59 8.55 -13.09
CA MET A 321 18.40 7.85 -12.10
C MET A 321 19.83 8.45 -12.03
N PRO A 322 20.34 8.80 -10.84
CA PRO A 322 21.71 9.33 -10.70
C PRO A 322 22.77 8.31 -11.14
N GLU A 323 23.78 8.79 -11.88
CA GLU A 323 24.87 7.96 -12.42
C GLU A 323 26.14 8.06 -11.56
N GLY A 324 26.70 6.91 -11.19
CA GLY A 324 28.00 6.84 -10.53
C GLY A 324 27.91 7.06 -9.02
N ASN A 325 28.86 7.83 -8.47
CA ASN A 325 28.97 8.02 -7.03
C ASN A 325 28.11 9.19 -6.54
N LYS A 326 26.93 8.85 -6.01
CA LYS A 326 25.92 9.78 -5.48
C LYS A 326 26.42 10.72 -4.38
N SER A 327 27.45 10.35 -3.62
CA SER A 327 28.03 11.25 -2.61
C SER A 327 28.90 12.35 -3.22
N ARG A 328 29.24 12.23 -4.51
CA ARG A 328 30.13 13.13 -5.27
C ARG A 328 29.48 13.73 -6.51
N MET A 329 28.15 13.80 -6.54
CA MET A 329 27.43 14.50 -7.59
C MET A 329 26.14 15.11 -7.05
N PRO A 330 25.63 16.17 -7.67
CA PRO A 330 24.27 16.64 -7.40
C PRO A 330 23.26 15.77 -8.14
N PHE A 331 22.04 15.68 -7.61
CA PHE A 331 20.87 15.17 -8.31
C PHE A 331 19.62 15.76 -7.68
N SER A 332 18.52 15.76 -8.42
CA SER A 332 17.22 16.29 -8.02
C SER A 332 16.12 15.26 -8.24
N VAL A 333 14.94 15.51 -7.68
CA VAL A 333 13.71 14.80 -8.07
C VAL A 333 13.41 15.11 -9.54
N PRO A 334 13.19 14.12 -10.41
CA PRO A 334 12.85 14.35 -11.81
C PRO A 334 11.63 15.27 -11.95
N LEU A 335 11.69 16.23 -12.89
CA LEU A 335 10.62 17.22 -13.05
C LEU A 335 9.27 16.58 -13.39
N TRP A 336 9.29 15.51 -14.19
CA TRP A 336 8.07 14.77 -14.55
C TRP A 336 7.42 14.13 -13.31
N ILE A 337 8.19 13.64 -12.34
CA ILE A 337 7.67 13.15 -11.04
C ILE A 337 6.97 14.29 -10.29
N LYS A 338 7.59 15.48 -10.21
CA LYS A 338 6.98 16.65 -9.53
C LYS A 338 5.67 17.10 -10.17
N LYS A 339 5.47 16.86 -11.47
CA LYS A 339 4.25 17.16 -12.21
C LYS A 339 3.24 16.00 -12.25
N SER A 340 3.62 14.83 -11.75
CA SER A 340 2.77 13.64 -11.82
C SER A 340 1.61 13.70 -10.82
N PRO A 341 0.53 12.92 -11.05
CA PRO A 341 -0.48 12.66 -10.04
C PRO A 341 0.09 12.23 -8.69
N LEU A 342 -0.65 12.50 -7.61
CA LEU A 342 -0.19 12.30 -6.23
C LEU A 342 0.24 10.84 -5.97
N TRP A 343 -0.42 9.85 -6.57
CA TRP A 343 -0.08 8.45 -6.37
C TRP A 343 1.23 8.02 -7.05
N ILE A 344 1.63 8.68 -8.15
CA ILE A 344 2.94 8.45 -8.78
C ILE A 344 4.05 9.06 -7.91
N LYS A 345 3.85 10.29 -7.41
CA LYS A 345 4.74 10.92 -6.43
C LYS A 345 4.92 10.03 -5.20
N ARG A 346 3.82 9.43 -4.73
CA ARG A 346 3.82 8.48 -3.61
C ARG A 346 4.71 7.27 -3.88
N LEU A 347 4.61 6.64 -5.05
CA LEU A 347 5.44 5.47 -5.40
C LEU A 347 6.93 5.80 -5.42
N TYR A 348 7.30 6.98 -5.95
CA TYR A 348 8.69 7.43 -5.93
C TYR A 348 9.20 7.60 -4.50
N LEU A 349 8.44 8.31 -3.66
CA LEU A 349 8.78 8.50 -2.25
C LEU A 349 8.83 7.18 -1.49
N ALA A 350 7.89 6.27 -1.70
CA ALA A 350 7.82 5.00 -0.98
C ALA A 350 9.02 4.10 -1.33
N GLY A 351 9.45 4.06 -2.60
CA GLY A 351 10.68 3.38 -3.01
C GLY A 351 11.92 4.03 -2.38
N LEU A 352 12.02 5.36 -2.41
CA LEU A 352 13.13 6.10 -1.82
C LEU A 352 13.20 5.92 -0.28
N PHE A 353 12.05 5.88 0.38
CA PHE A 353 11.93 5.64 1.83
C PHE A 353 12.26 4.20 2.20
N GLY A 354 11.97 3.24 1.32
CA GLY A 354 12.43 1.86 1.44
C GLY A 354 13.94 1.74 1.59
N ALA A 355 14.69 2.55 0.83
CA ALA A 355 16.15 2.63 0.93
C ALA A 355 16.59 3.40 2.19
N GLU A 356 16.12 4.64 2.37
CA GLU A 356 16.83 5.62 3.21
C GLU A 356 16.07 6.16 4.43
N LEU A 357 14.73 6.05 4.47
CA LEU A 357 13.95 6.59 5.60
C LEU A 357 14.00 5.65 6.81
N THR A 358 14.33 6.19 7.98
CA THR A 358 14.35 5.41 9.23
C THR A 358 13.03 4.68 9.49
N ILE A 359 13.14 3.48 10.06
CA ILE A 359 12.02 2.67 10.54
C ILE A 359 11.29 3.36 11.72
N PRO A 360 9.97 3.14 11.94
CA PRO A 360 9.29 3.61 13.14
C PRO A 360 9.98 3.10 14.42
N TYR A 361 10.38 4.05 15.26
CA TYR A 361 11.04 3.75 16.52
C TYR A 361 10.40 4.56 17.66
N GLN A 362 10.06 3.87 18.74
CA GLN A 362 9.54 4.51 19.95
C GLN A 362 10.66 5.27 20.67
N ARG A 363 10.36 6.47 21.16
CA ARG A 363 11.35 7.26 21.89
C ARG A 363 11.66 6.60 23.24
N LYS A 364 12.95 6.43 23.55
CA LYS A 364 13.39 5.87 24.83
C LYS A 364 12.85 6.69 26.00
N GLY A 365 12.29 6.02 27.01
CA GLY A 365 11.74 6.66 28.19
C GLY A 365 10.37 7.31 28.00
N GLU A 366 9.74 7.21 26.82
CA GLU A 366 8.36 7.65 26.59
C GLU A 366 7.47 6.47 26.18
N ASN A 367 6.31 6.36 26.82
CA ASN A 367 5.43 5.19 26.62
C ASN A 367 4.66 5.22 25.30
N THR A 368 4.48 6.38 24.65
CA THR A 368 3.52 6.51 23.53
C THR A 368 3.98 7.36 22.36
N SER A 369 5.21 7.88 22.39
CA SER A 369 5.73 8.79 21.37
C SER A 369 6.81 8.13 20.52
N PHE A 370 6.85 8.49 19.25
CA PHE A 370 7.89 8.05 18.33
C PHE A 370 9.02 9.08 18.24
N THR A 371 10.19 8.62 17.83
CA THR A 371 11.27 9.51 17.40
C THR A 371 10.93 10.16 16.07
N GLU A 372 11.54 11.31 15.78
CA GLU A 372 11.42 11.95 14.46
C GLU A 372 12.00 11.03 13.38
N PRO A 373 11.19 10.60 12.39
CA PRO A 373 11.71 9.91 11.23
C PRO A 373 12.71 10.80 10.51
N SER A 374 13.79 10.19 10.02
CA SER A 374 14.90 10.90 9.40
C SER A 374 15.16 10.31 8.03
N PHE A 375 15.11 11.15 7.00
CA PHE A 375 15.65 10.84 5.69
C PHE A 375 16.99 11.56 5.57
N SER A 376 18.09 10.83 5.38
CA SER A 376 19.43 11.42 5.39
C SER A 376 20.24 11.08 4.15
N GLN A 377 21.12 12.00 3.77
CA GLN A 377 22.04 11.83 2.65
C GLN A 377 23.43 12.32 3.08
N ASN A 378 24.45 11.56 2.70
CA ASN A 378 25.86 11.90 2.92
C ASN A 378 26.48 12.32 1.59
N LYS A 379 27.02 13.53 1.51
CA LYS A 379 27.79 14.01 0.35
C LYS A 379 29.12 14.60 0.77
N ILE A 380 30.06 14.73 -0.15
CA ILE A 380 31.25 15.57 0.07
C ILE A 380 30.81 17.03 0.25
N VAL A 381 31.54 17.78 1.07
CA VAL A 381 31.19 19.18 1.44
C VAL A 381 30.93 20.06 0.22
N ARG A 382 31.64 19.83 -0.89
CA ARG A 382 31.44 20.55 -2.16
C ARG A 382 29.99 20.53 -2.68
N PHE A 383 29.22 19.47 -2.41
CA PHE A 383 27.84 19.32 -2.89
C PHE A 383 26.79 19.50 -1.78
N GLU A 384 27.16 20.14 -0.67
CA GLU A 384 26.24 20.35 0.46
C GLU A 384 25.00 21.17 0.05
N GLY A 385 25.19 22.25 -0.74
CA GLY A 385 24.09 23.11 -1.19
C GLY A 385 23.11 22.40 -2.12
N GLU A 386 23.59 21.60 -3.07
CA GLU A 386 22.74 20.80 -3.95
C GLU A 386 22.05 19.66 -3.22
N ASN A 387 22.70 19.09 -2.19
CA ASN A 387 22.05 18.12 -1.31
C ASN A 387 20.89 18.75 -0.54
N GLU A 388 21.08 19.96 -0.01
CA GLU A 388 20.02 20.70 0.67
C GLU A 388 18.84 20.98 -0.27
N LYS A 389 19.12 21.40 -1.52
CA LYS A 389 18.06 21.57 -2.54
C LYS A 389 17.27 20.30 -2.76
N PHE A 390 17.93 19.15 -2.93
CA PHE A 390 17.24 17.87 -3.06
C PHE A 390 16.36 17.54 -1.84
N LEU A 391 16.84 17.78 -0.62
CA LEU A 391 16.04 17.57 0.59
C LEU A 391 14.82 18.50 0.67
N LEU A 392 14.93 19.74 0.18
CA LEU A 392 13.81 20.67 0.06
C LEU A 392 12.78 20.19 -0.96
N GLU A 393 13.20 19.63 -2.09
CA GLU A 393 12.28 19.02 -3.07
C GLU A 393 11.52 17.82 -2.47
N ILE A 394 12.19 16.99 -1.67
CA ILE A 394 11.51 15.92 -0.92
C ILE A 394 10.52 16.49 0.09
N SER A 395 10.87 17.59 0.77
CA SER A 395 9.96 18.30 1.68
C SER A 395 8.74 18.87 0.96
N GLU A 396 8.89 19.40 -0.25
CA GLU A 396 7.79 19.89 -1.09
C GLU A 396 6.84 18.74 -1.42
N LEU A 397 7.35 17.61 -1.90
CA LEU A 397 6.52 16.43 -2.18
C LEU A 397 5.79 15.94 -0.93
N LEU A 398 6.48 15.86 0.23
CA LEU A 398 5.88 15.45 1.50
C LEU A 398 4.70 16.33 1.92
N SER A 399 4.78 17.64 1.63
CA SER A 399 3.73 18.58 2.00
C SER A 399 2.39 18.28 1.32
N GLU A 400 2.40 17.75 0.10
CA GLU A 400 1.20 17.33 -0.64
C GLU A 400 0.46 16.16 0.05
N PHE A 401 1.17 15.35 0.84
CA PHE A 401 0.59 14.28 1.66
C PHE A 401 0.16 14.76 3.06
N GLY A 402 0.29 16.06 3.34
CA GLY A 402 0.06 16.62 4.68
C GLY A 402 1.14 16.21 5.67
N VAL A 403 2.36 15.94 5.20
CA VAL A 403 3.52 15.60 6.03
C VAL A 403 4.44 16.82 6.14
N LYS A 404 4.63 17.26 7.37
CA LYS A 404 5.46 18.39 7.77
C LYS A 404 6.82 17.92 8.27
N ILE A 405 7.84 18.70 7.93
CA ILE A 405 9.18 18.56 8.48
C ILE A 405 9.38 19.53 9.64
N ASN A 406 10.35 19.25 10.51
CA ASN A 406 10.78 20.16 11.57
C ASN A 406 12.00 20.98 11.14
N LYS A 407 13.02 20.32 10.58
CA LYS A 407 14.28 20.96 10.15
C LYS A 407 15.11 20.05 9.25
N ILE A 408 16.08 20.65 8.54
CA ILE A 408 17.23 19.93 7.97
C ILE A 408 18.39 20.03 8.96
N TYR A 409 18.74 18.91 9.57
CA TYR A 409 19.87 18.82 10.51
C TYR A 409 21.17 18.60 9.74
N ARG A 410 22.22 19.36 10.12
CA ARG A 410 23.56 19.26 9.55
C ARG A 410 24.49 18.58 10.55
N GLN A 411 25.19 17.54 10.12
CA GLN A 411 26.17 16.83 10.94
C GLN A 411 27.48 16.70 10.18
N LYS A 412 28.60 16.98 10.85
CA LYS A 412 29.94 16.70 10.32
C LYS A 412 30.07 15.20 10.06
N GLY A 413 30.39 14.84 8.83
CA GLY A 413 30.61 13.46 8.43
C GLY A 413 32.03 13.02 8.74
N VAL A 414 32.47 11.99 8.03
CA VAL A 414 33.84 11.43 8.11
C VAL A 414 34.68 11.91 6.93
N ILE A 415 36.00 11.74 7.05
CA ILE A 415 36.91 11.82 5.90
C ILE A 415 36.74 10.51 5.12
N ASN A 416 36.39 10.61 3.83
CA ASN A 416 36.21 9.42 3.01
C ASN A 416 37.56 8.78 2.63
N SER A 417 37.52 7.61 1.97
CA SER A 417 38.72 6.88 1.53
C SER A 417 39.61 7.62 0.53
N LYS A 418 39.21 8.82 0.07
CA LYS A 418 39.96 9.69 -0.84
C LYS A 418 40.42 10.99 -0.17
N GLY A 419 40.32 11.09 1.16
CA GLY A 419 40.73 12.27 1.91
C GLY A 419 39.74 13.44 1.85
N GLU A 420 38.52 13.24 1.34
CA GLU A 420 37.52 14.30 1.21
C GLU A 420 36.61 14.34 2.45
N GLU A 421 36.40 15.53 3.03
CA GLU A 421 35.43 15.71 4.11
C GLU A 421 33.99 15.53 3.59
N THR A 422 33.19 14.78 4.34
CA THR A 422 31.76 14.60 4.06
C THR A 422 30.88 15.37 5.04
N ARG A 423 29.69 15.73 4.57
CA ARG A 423 28.60 16.31 5.37
C ARG A 423 27.38 15.41 5.27
N LYS A 424 26.78 15.10 6.42
CA LYS A 424 25.48 14.45 6.50
C LYS A 424 24.40 15.51 6.67
N LEU A 425 23.44 15.53 5.75
CA LEU A 425 22.21 16.28 5.90
C LEU A 425 21.06 15.31 6.19
N ALA A 426 20.23 15.66 7.18
CA ALA A 426 19.11 14.83 7.61
C ALA A 426 17.83 15.65 7.68
N LEU A 427 16.88 15.35 6.80
CA LEU A 427 15.52 15.87 6.82
C LEU A 427 14.75 15.21 7.98
N ARG A 428 14.46 15.99 9.02
CA ARG A 428 13.72 15.53 10.21
C ARG A 428 12.23 15.74 10.02
N ILE A 429 11.48 14.64 9.94
CA ILE A 429 10.03 14.65 9.78
C ILE A 429 9.37 14.78 11.16
N SER A 430 8.31 15.57 11.24
CA SER A 430 7.63 15.85 12.51
C SER A 430 7.07 14.56 13.14
N ALA A 431 7.39 14.33 14.41
CA ALA A 431 6.88 13.19 15.18
C ALA A 431 5.46 13.39 15.74
N LYS A 432 4.72 14.40 15.27
CA LYS A 432 3.32 14.62 15.67
C LYS A 432 2.46 13.46 15.15
N MET A 433 1.49 13.03 15.96
CA MET A 433 0.68 11.83 15.70
C MET A 433 0.05 11.82 14.29
N ASP A 434 -0.72 12.83 13.91
CA ASP A 434 -1.36 12.86 12.57
C ASP A 434 -0.34 12.97 11.44
N ASN A 435 0.82 13.60 11.71
CA ASN A 435 1.91 13.69 10.74
C ASN A 435 2.52 12.32 10.42
N LEU A 436 2.72 11.51 11.46
CA LEU A 436 3.21 10.14 11.35
C LEU A 436 2.18 9.20 10.73
N ILE A 437 0.89 9.36 11.08
CA ILE A 437 -0.20 8.66 10.41
C ILE A 437 -0.18 8.97 8.91
N ASN A 438 -0.11 10.25 8.51
CA ASN A 438 -0.02 10.63 7.10
C ASN A 438 1.21 10.03 6.40
N LEU A 439 2.38 10.12 7.03
CA LEU A 439 3.63 9.60 6.47
C LEU A 439 3.52 8.09 6.15
N TRP A 440 3.07 7.29 7.11
CA TRP A 440 3.12 5.83 6.97
C TRP A 440 1.87 5.24 6.32
N SER A 441 0.68 5.80 6.54
CA SER A 441 -0.56 5.29 5.94
C SER A 441 -0.77 5.75 4.50
N ARG A 442 -0.29 6.95 4.11
CA ARG A 442 -0.50 7.47 2.75
C ARG A 442 0.69 7.20 1.84
N ILE A 443 1.92 7.30 2.34
CA ILE A 443 3.14 7.06 1.55
C ILE A 443 3.68 5.65 1.78
N GLY A 444 4.02 5.33 3.03
CA GLY A 444 4.56 4.02 3.41
C GLY A 444 5.96 3.76 2.85
N TYR A 445 6.29 2.48 2.67
CA TYR A 445 7.60 2.01 2.20
C TYR A 445 7.40 1.02 1.03
N GLU A 446 8.35 0.97 0.10
CA GLU A 446 8.44 -0.05 -0.95
C GLU A 446 9.82 -0.70 -0.94
N TYR A 447 9.91 -2.00 -1.30
CA TYR A 447 11.17 -2.76 -1.27
C TYR A 447 11.92 -2.75 0.08
N CYS A 448 11.18 -2.72 1.18
CA CYS A 448 11.74 -2.97 2.51
C CYS A 448 10.66 -3.56 3.42
N ARG A 449 10.61 -4.90 3.48
CA ARG A 449 9.57 -5.65 4.19
C ARG A 449 9.47 -5.25 5.66
N GLU A 450 10.59 -5.21 6.35
CA GLU A 450 10.66 -4.86 7.78
C GLU A 450 10.06 -3.47 8.06
N ARG A 451 10.38 -2.48 7.21
CA ARG A 451 9.85 -1.12 7.35
C ARG A 451 8.36 -1.06 7.02
N LYS A 452 7.90 -1.78 5.99
CA LYS A 452 6.48 -1.92 5.64
C LYS A 452 5.68 -2.44 6.84
N GLU A 453 6.03 -3.62 7.34
CA GLU A 453 5.32 -4.30 8.44
C GLU A 453 5.28 -3.43 9.69
N ARG A 454 6.44 -2.92 10.13
CA ARG A 454 6.52 -2.11 11.36
C ARG A 454 5.78 -0.77 11.23
N SER A 455 5.73 -0.19 10.03
CA SER A 455 4.97 1.04 9.79
C SER A 455 3.46 0.84 9.87
N MET A 456 2.94 -0.32 9.47
CA MET A 456 1.51 -0.62 9.59
C MET A 456 1.08 -0.75 11.04
N LEU A 457 1.89 -1.43 11.85
CA LEU A 457 1.68 -1.51 13.30
C LEU A 457 1.76 -0.13 13.96
N ALA A 458 2.70 0.73 13.53
CA ALA A 458 2.80 2.10 14.03
C ALA A 458 1.58 2.94 13.65
N VAL A 459 1.03 2.80 12.44
CA VAL A 459 -0.21 3.47 12.03
C VAL A 459 -1.39 3.03 12.91
N ALA A 460 -1.60 1.73 13.08
CA ALA A 460 -2.67 1.20 13.93
C ALA A 460 -2.55 1.69 15.38
N TYR A 461 -1.34 1.64 15.94
CA TYR A 461 -1.05 2.16 17.28
C TYR A 461 -1.40 3.64 17.43
N LEU A 462 -0.98 4.47 16.47
CA LEU A 462 -1.25 5.91 16.48
C LEU A 462 -2.74 6.22 16.26
N LYS A 463 -3.44 5.44 15.43
CA LYS A 463 -4.89 5.54 15.23
C LYS A 463 -5.65 5.20 16.51
N LYS A 464 -5.32 4.11 17.20
CA LYS A 464 -5.91 3.73 18.49
C LYS A 464 -5.64 4.80 19.56
N LYS A 465 -4.41 5.32 19.62
CA LYS A 465 -4.03 6.45 20.47
C LYS A 465 -4.89 7.70 20.18
N ARG A 466 -5.13 8.01 18.91
CA ARG A 466 -5.96 9.13 18.48
C ARG A 466 -7.41 8.98 18.94
N GLN A 467 -8.00 7.79 18.80
CA GLN A 467 -9.36 7.52 19.25
C GLN A 467 -9.50 7.73 20.76
N LEU A 468 -8.59 7.18 21.56
CA LEU A 468 -8.62 7.36 23.02
C LEU A 468 -8.54 8.83 23.42
N LEU A 469 -7.68 9.62 22.78
CA LEU A 469 -7.59 11.06 23.04
C LEU A 469 -8.86 11.81 22.66
N GLN A 470 -9.51 11.44 21.55
CA GLN A 470 -10.78 12.04 21.13
C GLN A 470 -11.90 11.70 22.13
N ARG A 471 -12.03 10.43 22.54
CA ARG A 471 -13.00 10.02 23.57
C ARG A 471 -12.76 10.75 24.89
N SER A 472 -11.49 10.84 25.31
CA SER A 472 -11.11 11.60 26.51
C SER A 472 -11.56 13.05 26.44
N LYS A 473 -11.45 13.68 25.26
CA LYS A 473 -11.88 15.07 25.05
C LYS A 473 -13.40 15.20 25.18
N TYR A 474 -14.17 14.36 24.48
CA TYR A 474 -15.64 14.39 24.56
C TYR A 474 -16.15 14.12 25.97
N PHE A 475 -15.56 13.14 26.66
CA PHE A 475 -15.91 12.86 28.05
C PHE A 475 -15.68 14.07 28.96
N ILE A 476 -14.57 14.80 28.79
CA ILE A 476 -14.30 15.99 29.61
C ILE A 476 -15.27 17.13 29.30
N GLU A 477 -15.63 17.33 28.02
CA GLU A 477 -16.67 18.31 27.65
C GLU A 477 -18.01 17.97 28.31
N ASP A 478 -18.38 16.69 28.36
CA ASP A 478 -19.58 16.21 29.03
C ASP A 478 -19.47 16.32 30.56
N ALA A 479 -18.32 15.97 31.13
CA ALA A 479 -18.03 16.10 32.55
C ALA A 479 -18.15 17.55 33.05
N ILE A 480 -17.72 18.54 32.25
CA ILE A 480 -17.90 19.96 32.56
C ILE A 480 -19.39 20.29 32.62
N LYS A 481 -20.18 19.84 31.64
CA LYS A 481 -21.65 20.03 31.63
C LYS A 481 -22.29 19.39 32.86
N MET A 482 -21.95 18.14 33.16
CA MET A 482 -22.41 17.42 34.35
C MET A 482 -22.09 18.18 35.65
N SER A 483 -20.87 18.71 35.77
CA SER A 483 -20.46 19.50 36.92
C SER A 483 -21.25 20.81 37.02
N THR A 484 -21.53 21.49 35.91
CA THR A 484 -22.37 22.71 35.92
C THR A 484 -23.84 22.41 36.26
N GLN A 485 -24.32 21.20 35.99
CA GLN A 485 -25.64 20.71 36.37
C GLN A 485 -25.71 20.20 37.83
N GLY A 486 -24.63 20.36 38.61
CA GLY A 486 -24.60 20.00 40.02
C GLY A 486 -24.29 18.53 40.32
N ILE A 487 -23.88 17.73 39.31
CA ILE A 487 -23.48 16.34 39.53
C ILE A 487 -22.19 16.32 40.37
N ARG A 488 -22.19 15.51 41.43
CA ARG A 488 -21.03 15.37 42.34
C ARG A 488 -19.81 14.87 41.58
N VAL A 489 -18.68 15.57 41.73
CA VAL A 489 -17.38 15.24 41.08
C VAL A 489 -16.96 13.78 41.31
N GLY A 490 -17.29 13.19 42.46
CA GLY A 490 -17.03 11.76 42.72
C GLY A 490 -17.70 10.85 41.68
N LYS A 491 -18.99 11.08 41.39
CA LYS A 491 -19.76 10.31 40.39
C LYS A 491 -19.19 10.50 38.98
N ILE A 492 -18.77 11.72 38.64
CA ILE A 492 -18.10 12.01 37.36
C ILE A 492 -16.77 11.25 37.26
N CYS A 493 -16.01 11.17 38.36
CA CYS A 493 -14.76 10.41 38.42
C CYS A 493 -14.97 8.90 38.25
N ASP A 494 -16.07 8.35 38.79
CA ASP A 494 -16.38 6.93 38.64
C ASP A 494 -16.81 6.60 37.20
N LEU A 495 -17.58 7.49 36.55
CA LEU A 495 -17.89 7.40 35.11
C LEU A 495 -16.62 7.48 34.25
N ALA A 496 -15.65 8.31 34.66
CA ALA A 496 -14.39 8.47 33.95
C ALA A 496 -13.53 7.20 34.01
N GLU A 497 -13.44 6.56 35.18
CA GLU A 497 -12.70 5.32 35.36
C GLU A 497 -13.30 4.17 34.53
N ALA A 498 -14.63 4.10 34.42
CA ALA A 498 -15.31 3.15 33.53
C ALA A 498 -14.92 3.33 32.05
N GLN A 499 -14.47 4.51 31.64
CA GLN A 499 -13.97 4.81 30.30
C GLN A 499 -12.43 4.78 30.19
N GLY A 500 -11.73 4.29 31.22
CA GLY A 500 -10.28 4.17 31.25
C GLY A 500 -9.53 5.48 31.52
N LEU A 501 -10.22 6.52 32.01
CA LEU A 501 -9.63 7.82 32.37
C LEU A 501 -9.27 7.87 33.85
N THR A 502 -8.18 8.54 34.18
CA THR A 502 -7.76 8.69 35.59
C THR A 502 -8.53 9.80 36.29
N LYS A 503 -8.94 9.56 37.55
CA LYS A 503 -9.61 10.56 38.41
C LYS A 503 -8.82 11.86 38.50
N THR A 504 -7.49 11.77 38.57
CA THR A 504 -6.59 12.93 38.65
C THR A 504 -6.69 13.81 37.41
N MET A 505 -6.75 13.21 36.22
CA MET A 505 -6.90 13.97 34.98
C MET A 505 -8.25 14.70 34.94
N VAL A 506 -9.34 14.00 35.28
CA VAL A 506 -10.69 14.57 35.25
C VAL A 506 -10.84 15.71 36.25
N LYS A 507 -10.41 15.52 37.51
CA LYS A 507 -10.38 16.59 38.52
C LYS A 507 -9.52 17.78 38.05
N GLY A 508 -8.35 17.50 37.48
CA GLY A 508 -7.45 18.54 36.98
C GLY A 508 -8.07 19.40 35.88
N GLN A 509 -8.86 18.82 34.98
CA GLN A 509 -9.60 19.53 33.93
C GLN A 509 -10.78 20.32 34.52
N LEU A 510 -11.60 19.70 35.37
CA LEU A 510 -12.76 20.35 36.02
C LEU A 510 -12.37 21.56 36.88
N TYR A 511 -11.25 21.48 37.59
CA TYR A 511 -10.74 22.58 38.42
C TYR A 511 -9.83 23.56 37.65
N GLY A 512 -9.72 23.45 36.32
CA GLY A 512 -8.93 24.37 35.48
C GLY A 512 -7.41 24.28 35.68
N LYS A 513 -6.91 23.25 36.36
CA LYS A 513 -5.48 23.07 36.70
C LYS A 513 -4.66 22.44 35.57
N ASN A 514 -5.29 21.70 34.65
CA ASN A 514 -4.63 21.06 33.51
C ASN A 514 -5.30 21.46 32.20
N LYS A 515 -4.50 21.84 31.19
CA LYS A 515 -4.98 22.16 29.84
C LYS A 515 -4.69 21.07 28.80
N SER A 516 -3.90 20.04 29.15
CA SER A 516 -3.48 18.99 28.20
C SER A 516 -4.10 17.63 28.54
N PHE A 517 -4.61 16.93 27.53
CA PHE A 517 -5.01 15.52 27.63
C PHE A 517 -3.76 14.64 27.64
N ARG A 518 -3.58 13.84 28.69
CA ARG A 518 -2.49 12.86 28.78
C ARG A 518 -3.08 11.46 28.67
N ILE A 519 -2.37 10.59 27.97
CA ILE A 519 -2.76 9.18 27.85
C ILE A 519 -2.48 8.49 29.17
N SER A 520 -3.38 7.58 29.55
CA SER A 520 -3.22 6.73 30.73
C SER A 520 -1.91 5.96 30.68
N SER A 521 -1.29 5.73 31.84
CA SER A 521 -0.13 4.84 31.98
C SER A 521 -0.42 3.41 31.52
N ASN A 522 -1.70 3.03 31.47
CA ASN A 522 -2.15 1.69 31.09
C ASN A 522 -2.24 1.50 29.56
N PHE A 523 -1.99 2.53 28.76
CA PHE A 523 -1.91 2.37 27.31
C PHE A 523 -0.61 1.62 26.97
N PRO A 524 -0.66 0.55 26.17
CA PRO A 524 0.50 -0.30 25.93
C PRO A 524 1.65 0.50 25.31
N VAL A 525 2.88 0.10 25.63
CA VAL A 525 4.05 0.58 24.88
C VAL A 525 4.03 -0.03 23.47
N PHE A 526 4.80 0.54 22.54
CA PHE A 526 4.68 0.14 21.14
C PHE A 526 5.04 -1.34 20.92
N GLU A 527 6.06 -1.86 21.61
CA GLU A 527 6.45 -3.26 21.47
C GLU A 527 5.40 -4.23 22.05
N GLU A 528 4.68 -3.85 23.12
CA GLU A 528 3.57 -4.65 23.64
C GLU A 528 2.43 -4.70 22.61
N PHE A 529 2.11 -3.57 21.99
CA PHE A 529 1.11 -3.50 20.92
C PHE A 529 1.52 -4.32 19.69
N VAL A 530 2.80 -4.29 19.32
CA VAL A 530 3.33 -5.12 18.23
C VAL A 530 3.12 -6.60 18.54
N ALA A 531 3.39 -7.04 19.78
CA ALA A 531 3.21 -8.43 20.19
C ALA A 531 1.73 -8.87 20.20
N SER A 532 0.81 -8.01 20.65
CA SER A 532 -0.62 -8.35 20.74
C SER A 532 -1.37 -8.22 19.42
N ASN A 533 -1.10 -7.16 18.65
CA ASN A 533 -1.87 -6.81 17.45
C ASN A 533 -1.16 -7.22 16.15
N GLY A 534 0.13 -7.56 16.20
CA GLY A 534 0.89 -8.02 15.05
C GLY A 534 0.48 -9.40 14.55
N ILE A 535 0.46 -9.55 13.23
CA ILE A 535 0.36 -10.85 12.56
C ILE A 535 1.72 -11.12 11.93
N ASN A 536 2.41 -12.15 12.43
CA ASN A 536 3.83 -12.41 12.12
C ASN A 536 4.13 -12.35 10.61
N ASN A 537 5.16 -11.57 10.27
CA ASN A 537 5.68 -11.42 8.91
C ASN A 537 4.63 -10.90 7.90
N SER A 538 3.74 -10.01 8.34
CA SER A 538 2.70 -9.42 7.50
C SER A 538 2.47 -7.93 7.75
N GLU A 539 1.85 -7.27 6.77
CA GLU A 539 1.40 -5.87 6.86
C GLU A 539 0.04 -5.72 7.57
N PHE A 540 -0.59 -6.82 7.98
CA PHE A 540 -1.91 -6.82 8.60
C PHE A 540 -1.82 -6.74 10.11
N VAL A 541 -2.87 -6.18 10.72
CA VAL A 541 -3.00 -6.01 12.16
C VAL A 541 -4.32 -6.59 12.64
N ARG A 542 -4.34 -7.11 13.86
CA ARG A 542 -5.56 -7.41 14.59
C ARG A 542 -6.09 -6.15 15.23
N ASP A 543 -7.39 -5.92 15.11
CA ASP A 543 -8.10 -4.87 15.83
C ASP A 543 -9.42 -5.42 16.37
N GLU A 544 -10.04 -4.70 17.29
CA GLU A 544 -11.31 -5.08 17.90
C GLU A 544 -12.43 -4.22 17.34
N ILE A 545 -13.61 -4.80 17.17
CA ILE A 545 -14.83 -4.07 16.85
C ILE A 545 -15.22 -3.23 18.07
N GLU A 546 -15.31 -1.91 17.86
CA GLU A 546 -15.76 -0.96 18.88
C GLU A 546 -17.28 -0.85 18.88
N SER A 547 -17.90 -0.71 17.71
CA SER A 547 -19.35 -0.58 17.60
C SER A 547 -19.87 -1.17 16.30
N ILE A 548 -21.11 -1.65 16.35
CA ILE A 548 -21.89 -2.10 15.20
C ILE A 548 -23.23 -1.35 15.23
N GLU A 549 -23.46 -0.52 14.22
CA GLU A 549 -24.68 0.28 14.09
C GLU A 549 -25.44 -0.17 12.84
N GLU A 550 -26.73 -0.48 12.98
CA GLU A 550 -27.61 -0.58 11.81
C GLU A 550 -27.85 0.83 11.27
N ILE A 551 -27.67 1.02 9.97
CA ILE A 551 -27.87 2.31 9.31
C ILE A 551 -29.04 2.23 8.32
N PRO A 552 -29.89 3.27 8.26
CA PRO A 552 -30.90 3.35 7.22
C PRO A 552 -30.21 3.51 5.87
N TYR A 553 -30.80 2.89 4.84
CA TYR A 553 -30.35 3.01 3.46
C TYR A 553 -31.57 3.33 2.59
N ASP A 554 -31.47 4.40 1.79
CA ASP A 554 -32.49 4.83 0.84
C ASP A 554 -32.30 4.18 -0.54
#